data_AF-A0A034VRH7-F1
#
_entry.id   AF-A0A034VRH7-F1
#
_cell.length_a   1.000
_cell.length_b   1.000
_cell.length_c   1.000
_cell.angle_alpha   90.00
_cell.angle_beta   90.00
_cell.angle_gamma   90.00
#
_symmetry.space_group_name_H-M   'P 1'
#
loop_
_entity.id
_entity.type
_entity.pdbx_description
1 polymer ?
#
loop_
_entity_poly.entity_id
_entity_poly.type
_entity_poly.pdbx_seq_one_letter_code
_entity_poly.pdbx_strand_id
1 'polypeptide(L)'
;MENQQQKLYTKEEIKKIAPGYRGKPENFKLNFKAKDSKPQPKGSKSQVVPTIKPTQLEDAKTPTSQRNQPLWAESIFGIDVSVRELDVNLEFKNSYANLDNVVSEVYTALGTDDKSLQKSMSREMLMYYTTSLLWTRLMQIKAQRANSELAEQERELLRLLADEELNVPQPIYLYLKAIGSVRDKTGKEIFLADHTLPVATGLNKTGYHADLIKAENHTLFEEIPSLGICGDVLMALTSETQTTPTFGCLTTGQVANANFAGYYGVVHKPKEEIKLVLESFGIDTVSFRENIAKTRVNLNLIQYVSDYLQKQTTFRNEKVVMSNLTSDGDSVQFIRTQPTAETVNKMTKWTDKVVRPVSTNAESITTFGASYMTGFQLYKEATGGDHTNWYPLKVTASNPIPDEWIANRNENRILPPGFNINRFNAISDSQVNRTNAIVRRMITSLR
;
A
#
# COMPACT_ATOMS: atom_id res chain seq x y z
N MET A 1 -32.80 -51.03 -33.73
CA MET A 1 -31.85 -50.12 -34.40
C MET A 1 -30.46 -50.70 -34.22
N GLU A 2 -30.03 -51.53 -35.19
CA GLU A 2 -28.70 -52.14 -35.18
C GLU A 2 -27.67 -51.15 -35.73
N ASN A 3 -26.65 -50.86 -34.92
CA ASN A 3 -25.51 -50.03 -35.30
C ASN A 3 -24.65 -50.81 -36.32
N GLN A 4 -24.75 -50.46 -37.60
CA GLN A 4 -23.82 -50.94 -38.62
C GLN A 4 -22.44 -50.34 -38.35
N GLN A 5 -21.48 -51.18 -37.96
CA GLN A 5 -20.07 -50.80 -37.85
C GLN A 5 -19.56 -50.35 -39.23
N GLN A 6 -19.10 -49.10 -39.33
CA GLN A 6 -18.43 -48.59 -40.52
C GLN A 6 -17.10 -49.32 -40.72
N LYS A 7 -17.02 -50.15 -41.76
CA LYS A 7 -15.79 -50.80 -42.18
C LYS A 7 -14.82 -49.74 -42.71
N LEU A 8 -13.67 -49.56 -42.04
CA LEU A 8 -12.58 -48.70 -42.50
C LEU A 8 -11.81 -49.43 -43.61
N TYR A 9 -11.66 -48.78 -44.77
CA TYR A 9 -10.91 -49.31 -45.91
C TYR A 9 -9.47 -48.81 -45.89
N THR A 10 -8.54 -49.67 -46.25
CA THR A 10 -7.13 -49.32 -46.44
C THR A 10 -6.90 -48.58 -47.76
N LYS A 11 -5.78 -47.85 -47.90
CA LYS A 11 -5.44 -47.14 -49.16
C LYS A 11 -5.42 -48.05 -50.38
N GLU A 12 -4.96 -49.30 -50.22
CA GLU A 12 -4.85 -50.26 -51.32
C GLU A 12 -6.22 -50.75 -51.78
N GLU A 13 -7.14 -50.98 -50.85
CA GLU A 13 -8.53 -51.34 -51.16
C GLU A 13 -9.28 -50.19 -51.84
N ILE A 14 -9.09 -48.95 -51.37
CA ILE A 14 -9.68 -47.76 -51.99
C ILE A 14 -9.18 -47.59 -53.43
N LYS A 15 -7.90 -47.84 -53.70
CA LYS A 15 -7.34 -47.72 -55.06
C LYS A 15 -7.92 -48.77 -56.02
N LYS A 16 -8.33 -49.94 -55.53
CA LYS A 16 -9.05 -50.95 -56.32
C LYS A 16 -10.50 -50.55 -56.60
N ILE A 17 -11.17 -49.92 -55.64
CA ILE A 17 -12.60 -49.57 -55.73
C ILE A 17 -12.82 -48.24 -56.47
N ALA A 18 -11.95 -47.25 -56.27
CA ALA A 18 -12.05 -45.90 -56.82
C ALA A 18 -10.64 -45.35 -57.17
N PRO A 19 -10.04 -45.74 -58.31
CA PRO A 19 -8.66 -45.40 -58.66
C PRO A 19 -8.39 -43.88 -58.81
N GLY A 20 -9.43 -43.05 -58.92
CA GLY A 20 -9.33 -41.58 -58.97
C GLY A 20 -9.41 -40.86 -57.62
N TYR A 21 -9.61 -41.57 -56.50
CA TYR A 21 -9.78 -40.94 -55.18
C TYR A 21 -8.44 -40.43 -54.62
N ARG A 22 -8.36 -39.13 -54.29
CA ARG A 22 -7.16 -38.47 -53.72
C ARG A 22 -7.29 -38.09 -52.24
N GLY A 23 -8.39 -38.46 -51.58
CA GLY A 23 -8.65 -38.12 -50.17
C GLY A 23 -7.97 -39.07 -49.17
N LYS A 24 -8.08 -38.74 -47.87
CA LYS A 24 -7.65 -39.63 -46.78
C LYS A 24 -8.60 -40.84 -46.65
N PRO A 25 -8.12 -42.05 -46.31
CA PRO A 25 -8.95 -43.27 -46.24
C PRO A 25 -10.16 -43.16 -45.30
N GLU A 26 -10.00 -42.46 -44.18
CA GLU A 26 -11.07 -42.20 -43.19
C GLU A 26 -12.30 -41.51 -43.78
N ASN A 27 -12.13 -40.78 -44.89
CA ASN A 27 -13.19 -40.02 -45.54
C ASN A 27 -13.78 -40.74 -46.77
N PHE A 28 -13.38 -41.98 -47.04
CA PHE A 28 -13.87 -42.73 -48.19
C PHE A 28 -15.26 -43.32 -47.91
N LYS A 29 -16.23 -43.05 -48.79
CA LYS A 29 -17.59 -43.61 -48.73
C LYS A 29 -17.89 -44.33 -50.04
N LEU A 30 -18.28 -45.60 -49.96
CA LEU A 30 -18.49 -46.48 -51.13
C LEU A 30 -19.52 -45.95 -52.15
N ASN A 31 -20.45 -45.08 -51.71
CA ASN A 31 -21.57 -44.61 -52.53
C ASN A 31 -21.33 -43.26 -53.24
N PHE A 32 -20.10 -42.76 -53.31
CA PHE A 32 -19.80 -41.54 -54.06
C PHE A 32 -19.71 -41.84 -55.57
N LYS A 33 -20.86 -41.80 -56.27
CA LYS A 33 -20.91 -41.85 -57.73
C LYS A 33 -20.10 -40.69 -58.31
N ALA A 34 -19.05 -41.00 -59.08
CA ALA A 34 -18.31 -40.02 -59.86
C ALA A 34 -19.27 -39.34 -60.84
N LYS A 35 -19.32 -38.00 -60.84
CA LYS A 35 -20.04 -37.23 -61.86
C LYS A 35 -19.31 -37.41 -63.19
N ASP A 36 -20.03 -37.93 -64.18
CA ASP A 36 -19.59 -38.03 -65.56
C ASP A 36 -19.13 -36.66 -66.09
N SER A 37 -17.84 -36.56 -66.41
CA SER A 37 -17.26 -35.44 -67.13
C SER A 37 -17.66 -35.54 -68.61
N LYS A 38 -18.58 -34.68 -69.06
CA LYS A 38 -18.81 -34.46 -70.50
C LYS A 38 -17.61 -33.72 -71.12
N PRO A 39 -17.19 -34.07 -72.36
CA PRO A 39 -16.12 -33.37 -73.06
C PRO A 39 -16.65 -32.10 -73.74
N GLN A 40 -15.90 -31.00 -73.67
CA GLN A 40 -16.12 -29.83 -74.51
C GLN A 40 -14.84 -29.45 -75.29
N PRO A 41 -15.00 -28.83 -76.48
CA PRO A 41 -14.13 -29.06 -77.63
C PRO A 41 -12.97 -28.07 -77.75
N LYS A 42 -11.96 -28.46 -78.53
CA LYS A 42 -10.86 -27.59 -79.00
C LYS A 42 -11.43 -26.43 -79.82
N GLY A 43 -11.31 -25.21 -79.31
CA GLY A 43 -11.60 -23.96 -80.01
C GLY A 43 -10.32 -23.13 -80.16
N SER A 44 -10.07 -22.69 -81.38
CA SER A 44 -8.92 -21.94 -81.88
C SER A 44 -8.72 -20.56 -81.23
N LYS A 45 -7.45 -20.14 -81.18
CA LYS A 45 -6.98 -18.79 -80.85
C LYS A 45 -7.69 -17.72 -81.69
N SER A 46 -8.33 -16.77 -81.01
CA SER A 46 -8.53 -15.41 -81.52
C SER A 46 -8.41 -14.43 -80.34
N GLN A 47 -7.47 -13.50 -80.45
CA GLN A 47 -7.28 -12.39 -79.52
C GLN A 47 -8.54 -11.51 -79.51
N VAL A 48 -9.16 -11.37 -78.35
CA VAL A 48 -10.03 -10.24 -78.02
C VAL A 48 -9.67 -9.78 -76.62
N VAL A 49 -9.33 -8.49 -76.52
CA VAL A 49 -8.97 -7.76 -75.31
C VAL A 49 -10.04 -7.96 -74.22
N PRO A 50 -9.69 -8.44 -73.01
CA PRO A 50 -10.61 -8.39 -71.89
C PRO A 50 -10.53 -7.00 -71.25
N THR A 51 -11.56 -6.20 -71.50
CA THR A 51 -11.98 -5.11 -70.63
C THR A 51 -11.97 -5.61 -69.19
N ILE A 52 -11.13 -4.99 -68.34
CA ILE A 52 -11.08 -5.25 -66.90
C ILE A 52 -12.46 -4.89 -66.34
N LYS A 53 -13.30 -5.90 -66.09
CA LYS A 53 -14.42 -5.74 -65.17
C LYS A 53 -13.81 -5.57 -63.77
N PRO A 54 -14.28 -4.61 -62.94
CA PRO A 54 -13.82 -4.52 -61.57
C PRO A 54 -14.13 -5.85 -60.91
N THR A 55 -13.09 -6.56 -60.46
CA THR A 55 -13.26 -7.68 -59.55
C THR A 55 -13.98 -7.12 -58.35
N GLN A 56 -15.21 -7.57 -58.12
CA GLN A 56 -15.94 -7.27 -56.91
C GLN A 56 -15.01 -7.62 -55.75
N LEU A 57 -14.64 -6.62 -54.96
CA LEU A 57 -14.09 -6.86 -53.63
C LEU A 57 -15.15 -7.71 -52.93
N GLU A 58 -14.87 -9.00 -52.75
CA GLU A 58 -15.59 -9.78 -51.76
C GLU A 58 -15.41 -9.05 -50.43
N ASP A 59 -16.54 -8.65 -49.84
CA ASP A 59 -16.59 -8.03 -48.53
C ASP A 59 -15.75 -8.86 -47.55
N ALA A 60 -14.61 -8.30 -47.14
CA ALA A 60 -13.82 -8.82 -46.03
C ALA A 60 -14.65 -8.68 -44.74
N LYS A 61 -15.59 -9.61 -44.52
CA LYS A 61 -16.58 -9.60 -43.42
C LYS A 61 -16.03 -10.00 -42.06
N THR A 62 -14.73 -9.91 -41.87
CA THR A 62 -14.11 -10.03 -40.55
C THR A 62 -12.93 -9.06 -40.52
N PRO A 63 -12.96 -8.02 -39.67
CA PRO A 63 -11.76 -7.24 -39.39
C PRO A 63 -10.70 -8.23 -38.91
N THR A 64 -9.60 -8.34 -39.64
CA THR A 64 -8.42 -9.07 -39.15
C THR A 64 -8.10 -8.46 -37.79
N SER A 65 -8.08 -9.28 -36.73
CA SER A 65 -7.73 -8.74 -35.42
C SER A 65 -6.35 -8.12 -35.54
N GLN A 66 -6.25 -6.81 -35.31
CA GLN A 66 -4.96 -6.15 -35.25
C GLN A 66 -4.24 -6.73 -34.04
N ARG A 67 -3.41 -7.75 -34.27
CA ARG A 67 -2.43 -8.16 -33.28
C ARG A 67 -1.45 -7.00 -33.17
N ASN A 68 -1.60 -6.20 -32.12
CA ASN A 68 -0.60 -5.21 -31.68
C ASN A 68 0.65 -5.92 -31.14
N GLN A 69 1.16 -6.91 -31.87
CA GLN A 69 2.47 -7.45 -31.62
C GLN A 69 3.49 -6.52 -32.27
N PRO A 70 4.65 -6.32 -31.63
CA PRO A 70 5.70 -5.53 -32.25
C PRO A 70 6.02 -6.09 -33.64
N LEU A 71 6.33 -5.21 -34.60
CA LEU A 71 6.64 -5.56 -35.99
C LEU A 71 7.70 -6.67 -36.12
N TRP A 72 8.55 -6.81 -35.10
CA TRP A 72 9.65 -7.74 -35.00
C TRP A 72 9.37 -8.98 -34.13
N ALA A 73 8.12 -9.21 -33.72
CA ALA A 73 7.76 -10.37 -32.88
C ALA A 73 8.13 -11.72 -33.52
N GLU A 74 8.19 -11.79 -34.85
CA GLU A 74 8.59 -12.98 -35.63
C GLU A 74 10.01 -12.86 -36.23
N SER A 75 10.80 -11.87 -35.81
CA SER A 75 12.11 -11.56 -36.40
C SER A 75 13.29 -12.15 -35.64
N ILE A 76 14.44 -12.23 -36.32
CA ILE A 76 15.73 -12.70 -35.77
C ILE A 76 16.48 -11.64 -34.93
N PHE A 77 15.91 -10.44 -34.73
CA PHE A 77 16.63 -9.30 -34.13
C PHE A 77 17.00 -9.49 -32.64
N GLY A 78 16.51 -10.56 -32.00
CA GLY A 78 16.90 -10.92 -30.63
C GLY A 78 18.14 -11.81 -30.52
N ILE A 79 18.70 -12.29 -31.64
CA ILE A 79 19.93 -13.10 -31.62
C ILE A 79 21.09 -12.18 -31.20
N ASP A 80 21.84 -12.59 -30.19
CA ASP A 80 23.03 -11.91 -29.63
C ASP A 80 22.79 -10.56 -28.92
N VAL A 81 21.53 -10.18 -28.64
CA VAL A 81 21.20 -8.99 -27.85
C VAL A 81 20.80 -9.38 -26.44
N SER A 82 21.68 -9.11 -25.46
CA SER A 82 21.32 -9.19 -24.03
C SER A 82 21.03 -7.80 -23.48
N VAL A 83 19.84 -7.60 -22.93
CA VAL A 83 19.51 -6.41 -22.15
C VAL A 83 19.74 -6.72 -20.68
N ARG A 84 20.48 -5.86 -19.99
CA ARG A 84 20.61 -5.88 -18.53
C ARG A 84 20.07 -4.58 -17.96
N GLU A 85 19.49 -4.66 -16.78
CA GLU A 85 19.08 -3.47 -16.04
C GLU A 85 20.32 -2.63 -15.67
N LEU A 86 20.23 -1.32 -15.83
CA LEU A 86 21.23 -0.41 -15.28
C LEU A 86 20.92 -0.26 -13.80
N ASP A 87 21.83 -0.76 -12.97
CA ASP A 87 21.67 -0.82 -11.53
C ASP A 87 21.72 0.61 -10.96
N VAL A 88 20.56 1.22 -10.77
CA VAL A 88 20.41 2.52 -10.13
C VAL A 88 19.47 2.32 -8.97
N ASN A 89 20.05 2.16 -7.78
CA ASN A 89 19.36 2.16 -6.49
C ASN A 89 18.63 3.50 -6.33
N LEU A 90 17.35 3.53 -6.72
CA LEU A 90 16.46 4.67 -6.49
C LEU A 90 15.67 4.41 -5.23
N GLU A 91 15.60 5.43 -4.38
CA GLU A 91 14.87 5.38 -3.13
C GLU A 91 13.77 6.43 -3.09
N PHE A 92 12.74 6.16 -2.30
CA PHE A 92 11.71 7.13 -1.94
C PHE A 92 11.39 7.03 -0.45
N LYS A 93 10.82 8.10 0.10
CA LYS A 93 10.35 8.16 1.49
C LYS A 93 8.84 8.29 1.51
N ASN A 94 8.22 7.73 2.56
CA ASN A 94 6.79 7.86 2.81
C ASN A 94 6.54 8.61 4.12
N SER A 95 5.35 9.17 4.23
CA SER A 95 4.76 9.57 5.51
C SER A 95 3.77 8.53 5.99
N TYR A 96 3.81 8.24 7.29
CA TYR A 96 2.86 7.36 7.97
C TYR A 96 1.88 8.15 8.84
N ALA A 97 1.78 9.48 8.67
CA ALA A 97 0.96 10.35 9.50
C ALA A 97 -0.53 9.99 9.47
N ASN A 98 -1.05 9.49 8.34
CA ASN A 98 -2.46 9.15 8.20
C ASN A 98 -2.85 7.82 8.88
N LEU A 99 -1.87 7.03 9.35
CA LEU A 99 -2.10 5.83 10.15
C LEU A 99 -2.95 6.14 11.39
N ASP A 100 -2.76 7.33 11.95
CA ASP A 100 -3.51 7.87 13.08
C ASP A 100 -5.03 7.91 12.83
N ASN A 101 -5.42 8.39 11.64
CA ASN A 101 -6.82 8.48 11.22
C ASN A 101 -7.41 7.09 10.99
N VAL A 102 -6.63 6.16 10.41
CA VAL A 102 -7.05 4.76 10.23
C VAL A 102 -7.30 4.09 11.58
N VAL A 103 -6.36 4.22 12.53
CA VAL A 103 -6.49 3.65 13.89
C VAL A 103 -7.67 4.25 14.63
N SER A 104 -7.86 5.57 14.55
CA SER A 104 -8.98 6.26 15.22
C SER A 104 -10.34 5.80 14.71
N GLU A 105 -10.50 5.61 13.40
CA GLU A 105 -11.76 5.11 12.84
C GLU A 105 -11.96 3.62 13.18
N VAL A 106 -10.91 2.79 13.13
CA VAL A 106 -10.99 1.39 13.57
C VAL A 106 -11.42 1.30 15.03
N TYR A 107 -10.81 2.07 15.93
CA TYR A 107 -11.19 2.11 17.34
C TYR A 107 -12.65 2.56 17.53
N THR A 108 -13.08 3.58 16.77
CA THR A 108 -14.46 4.09 16.83
C THR A 108 -15.46 3.02 16.40
N ALA A 109 -15.17 2.29 15.31
CA ALA A 109 -16.02 1.20 14.83
C ALA A 109 -16.04 0.01 15.79
N LEU A 110 -14.91 -0.35 16.41
CA LEU A 110 -14.90 -1.38 17.47
C LEU A 110 -15.80 -0.97 18.64
N GLY A 111 -15.79 0.32 19.01
CA GLY A 111 -16.58 0.85 20.12
C GLY A 111 -18.09 0.88 19.85
N THR A 112 -18.52 0.83 18.59
CA THR A 112 -19.96 0.70 18.29
C THR A 112 -20.47 -0.71 18.57
N ASP A 113 -19.62 -1.72 18.41
CA ASP A 113 -20.00 -3.13 18.56
C ASP A 113 -19.72 -3.64 19.98
N ASP A 114 -18.59 -3.24 20.59
CA ASP A 114 -18.19 -3.63 21.94
C ASP A 114 -18.31 -2.46 22.94
N LYS A 115 -19.39 -2.46 23.71
CA LYS A 115 -19.64 -1.49 24.79
C LYS A 115 -18.60 -1.54 25.91
N SER A 116 -17.86 -2.64 26.04
CA SER A 116 -16.81 -2.82 27.04
C SER A 116 -15.44 -2.35 26.56
N LEU A 117 -15.27 -1.99 25.28
CA LEU A 117 -13.99 -1.59 24.68
C LEU A 117 -13.23 -0.59 25.55
N GLN A 118 -13.88 0.50 25.94
CA GLN A 118 -13.25 1.58 26.72
C GLN A 118 -12.76 1.16 28.13
N LYS A 119 -13.16 -0.02 28.62
CA LYS A 119 -12.65 -0.60 29.89
C LYS A 119 -11.48 -1.55 29.66
N SER A 120 -11.38 -2.15 28.47
CA SER A 120 -10.39 -3.19 28.15
C SER A 120 -9.21 -2.63 27.37
N MET A 121 -9.46 -1.70 26.45
CA MET A 121 -8.43 -1.13 25.58
C MET A 121 -8.73 0.35 25.29
N SER A 122 -7.72 1.21 25.43
CA SER A 122 -7.81 2.60 24.98
C SER A 122 -7.41 2.74 23.51
N ARG A 123 -7.75 3.87 22.89
CA ARG A 123 -7.30 4.17 21.52
C ARG A 123 -5.78 4.25 21.45
N GLU A 124 -5.16 4.81 22.48
CA GLU A 124 -3.72 4.97 22.61
C GLU A 124 -3.00 3.61 22.68
N MET A 125 -3.60 2.60 23.32
CA MET A 125 -3.09 1.21 23.29
C MET A 125 -3.14 0.62 21.88
N LEU A 126 -4.23 0.86 21.14
CA LEU A 126 -4.32 0.42 19.74
C LEU A 126 -3.31 1.14 18.84
N MET A 127 -3.07 2.43 19.07
CA MET A 127 -2.05 3.20 18.35
C MET A 127 -0.63 2.69 18.65
N TYR A 128 -0.34 2.39 19.91
CA TYR A 128 0.93 1.78 20.31
C TYR A 128 1.14 0.41 19.64
N TYR A 129 0.12 -0.45 19.66
CA TYR A 129 0.15 -1.74 18.97
C TYR A 129 0.44 -1.57 17.47
N THR A 130 -0.33 -0.70 16.81
CA THR A 130 -0.19 -0.46 15.37
C THR A 130 1.17 0.16 15.02
N THR A 131 1.71 1.02 15.87
CA THR A 131 3.06 1.58 15.72
C THR A 131 4.13 0.49 15.84
N SER A 132 3.95 -0.47 16.74
CA SER A 132 4.85 -1.63 16.87
C SER A 132 4.84 -2.48 15.60
N LEU A 133 3.65 -2.71 15.02
CA LEU A 133 3.51 -3.41 13.74
C LEU A 133 4.16 -2.64 12.58
N LEU A 134 4.00 -1.31 12.54
CA LEU A 134 4.65 -0.45 11.54
C LEU A 134 6.17 -0.59 11.60
N TRP A 135 6.78 -0.48 12.78
CA TRP A 135 8.23 -0.60 12.92
C TRP A 135 8.72 -2.00 12.57
N THR A 136 7.99 -3.04 12.99
CA THR A 136 8.31 -4.42 12.60
C THR A 136 8.30 -4.57 11.07
N ARG A 137 7.28 -4.01 10.39
CA ARG A 137 7.19 -4.01 8.93
C ARG A 137 8.35 -3.27 8.27
N LEU A 138 8.72 -2.08 8.75
CA LEU A 138 9.83 -1.31 8.21
C LEU A 138 11.18 -2.03 8.38
N MET A 139 11.42 -2.61 9.56
CA MET A 139 12.65 -3.38 9.82
C MET A 139 12.71 -4.64 8.96
N GLN A 140 11.57 -5.28 8.72
CA GLN A 140 11.50 -6.48 7.89
C GLN A 140 11.81 -6.16 6.42
N ILE A 141 11.29 -5.06 5.86
CA ILE A 141 11.64 -4.58 4.52
C ILE A 141 13.14 -4.29 4.43
N LYS A 142 13.69 -3.59 5.44
CA LYS A 142 15.13 -3.32 5.54
C LYS A 142 15.97 -4.60 5.59
N ALA A 143 15.52 -5.62 6.33
CA ALA A 143 16.20 -6.91 6.45
C ALA A 143 16.25 -7.70 5.13
N GLN A 144 15.23 -7.58 4.29
CA GLN A 144 15.14 -8.24 2.99
C GLN A 144 15.95 -7.53 1.90
N ARG A 145 16.44 -6.31 2.18
CA ARG A 145 17.24 -5.52 1.26
C ARG A 145 18.72 -5.91 1.38
N ALA A 146 19.27 -6.45 0.29
CA ALA A 146 20.61 -7.04 0.27
C ALA A 146 21.77 -6.09 0.68
N ASN A 147 21.57 -4.77 0.60
CA ASN A 147 22.61 -3.75 0.86
C ASN A 147 22.36 -2.96 2.16
N SER A 148 21.48 -3.44 3.04
CA SER A 148 21.09 -2.71 4.25
C SER A 148 21.50 -3.45 5.51
N GLU A 149 22.21 -2.76 6.42
CA GLU A 149 22.63 -3.33 7.69
C GLU A 149 21.57 -3.08 8.78
N LEU A 150 21.24 -4.13 9.54
CA LEU A 150 20.36 -4.02 10.71
C LEU A 150 21.17 -3.76 11.98
N ALA A 151 20.77 -2.73 12.73
CA ALA A 151 21.27 -2.51 14.07
C ALA A 151 20.89 -3.68 15.02
N GLU A 152 21.54 -3.76 16.17
CA GLU A 152 21.29 -4.84 17.14
C GLU A 152 19.84 -4.88 17.62
N GLN A 153 19.28 -3.74 18.01
CA GLN A 153 17.90 -3.61 18.47
C GLN A 153 16.90 -3.96 17.36
N GLU A 154 17.24 -3.70 16.09
CA GLU A 154 16.41 -4.03 14.93
C GLU A 154 16.37 -5.55 14.71
N ARG A 155 17.53 -6.22 14.82
CA ARG A 155 17.62 -7.69 14.78
C ARG A 155 16.87 -8.33 15.93
N GLU A 156 16.96 -7.76 17.13
CA GLU A 156 16.25 -8.25 18.30
C GLU A 156 14.72 -8.10 18.14
N LEU A 157 14.25 -6.97 17.61
CA LEU A 157 12.82 -6.76 17.31
C LEU A 157 12.29 -7.80 16.33
N LEU A 158 12.99 -8.02 15.22
CA LEU A 158 12.60 -9.00 14.23
C LEU A 158 12.62 -10.42 14.79
N ARG A 159 13.61 -10.75 15.63
CA ARG A 159 13.69 -12.05 16.30
C ARG A 159 12.54 -12.25 17.29
N LEU A 160 12.20 -11.22 18.07
CA LEU A 160 11.15 -11.27 19.08
C LEU A 160 9.77 -11.52 18.47
N LEU A 161 9.54 -11.02 17.26
CA LEU A 161 8.26 -11.12 16.54
C LEU A 161 8.31 -12.06 15.33
N ALA A 162 9.39 -12.85 15.17
CA ALA A 162 9.60 -13.68 13.98
C ALA A 162 8.51 -14.74 13.81
N ASP A 163 8.12 -15.36 14.93
CA ASP A 163 7.19 -16.49 14.99
C ASP A 163 5.84 -16.13 15.64
N GLU A 164 5.66 -14.85 16.00
CA GLU A 164 4.43 -14.38 16.63
C GLU A 164 3.34 -14.17 15.57
N GLU A 165 2.21 -14.87 15.74
CA GLU A 165 1.01 -14.69 14.92
C GLU A 165 0.13 -13.62 15.57
N LEU A 166 0.11 -12.42 14.99
CA LEU A 166 -0.62 -11.27 15.51
C LEU A 166 -1.95 -11.05 14.77
N ASN A 167 -3.01 -10.73 15.50
CA ASN A 167 -4.33 -10.46 14.93
C ASN A 167 -4.44 -8.97 14.56
N VAL A 168 -4.64 -8.70 13.28
CA VAL A 168 -4.65 -7.33 12.75
C VAL A 168 -5.98 -7.07 12.02
N PRO A 169 -6.76 -6.06 12.44
CA PRO A 169 -7.95 -5.64 11.70
C PRO A 169 -7.61 -5.27 10.27
N GLN A 170 -8.44 -5.73 9.32
CA GLN A 170 -8.19 -5.59 7.89
C GLN A 170 -7.79 -4.17 7.45
N PRO A 171 -8.39 -3.05 7.94
CA PRO A 171 -7.96 -1.72 7.53
C PRO A 171 -6.49 -1.42 7.88
N ILE A 172 -6.04 -1.82 9.06
CA ILE A 172 -4.65 -1.66 9.52
C ILE A 172 -3.74 -2.59 8.73
N TYR A 173 -4.15 -3.84 8.52
CA TYR A 173 -3.38 -4.80 7.72
C TYR A 173 -3.14 -4.30 6.29
N LEU A 174 -4.18 -3.80 5.63
CA LEU A 174 -4.05 -3.27 4.26
C LEU A 174 -3.16 -2.03 4.22
N TYR A 175 -3.22 -1.17 5.23
CA TYR A 175 -2.29 -0.04 5.36
C TYR A 175 -0.84 -0.51 5.44
N LEU A 176 -0.53 -1.46 6.33
CA LEU A 176 0.82 -2.00 6.53
C LEU A 176 1.32 -2.77 5.31
N LYS A 177 0.45 -3.54 4.66
CA LYS A 177 0.75 -4.32 3.45
C LYS A 177 1.12 -3.44 2.26
N ALA A 178 0.58 -2.23 2.18
CA ALA A 178 0.88 -1.30 1.10
C ALA A 178 2.29 -0.69 1.17
N ILE A 179 3.01 -0.86 2.30
CA ILE A 179 4.35 -0.33 2.53
C ILE A 179 5.39 -1.32 2.00
N GLY A 180 6.34 -0.84 1.19
CA GLY A 180 7.42 -1.68 0.65
C GLY A 180 8.04 -1.12 -0.63
N SER A 181 8.99 -1.85 -1.21
CA SER A 181 9.56 -1.54 -2.53
C SER A 181 8.48 -1.60 -3.60
N VAL A 182 8.52 -0.70 -4.58
CA VAL A 182 7.53 -0.66 -5.65
C VAL A 182 8.20 -0.88 -6.99
N ARG A 183 7.66 -1.81 -7.76
CA ARG A 183 8.02 -1.98 -9.16
C ARG A 183 7.21 -1.01 -10.01
N ASP A 184 7.89 -0.16 -10.77
CA ASP A 184 7.23 0.80 -11.64
C ASP A 184 6.66 0.15 -12.91
N LYS A 185 5.97 0.94 -13.74
CA LYS A 185 5.37 0.45 -14.99
C LYS A 185 6.42 0.07 -16.06
N THR A 186 7.68 0.44 -15.89
CA THR A 186 8.80 0.04 -16.75
C THR A 186 9.45 -1.26 -16.29
N GLY A 187 9.05 -1.78 -15.13
CA GLY A 187 9.61 -2.99 -14.53
C GLY A 187 10.75 -2.72 -13.55
N LYS A 188 11.15 -1.46 -13.38
CA LYS A 188 12.23 -1.06 -12.48
C LYS A 188 11.76 -1.09 -11.04
N GLU A 189 12.58 -1.68 -10.16
CA GLU A 189 12.35 -1.64 -8.72
C GLU A 189 12.85 -0.34 -8.12
N ILE A 190 12.01 0.27 -7.29
CA ILE A 190 12.32 1.47 -6.51
C ILE A 190 12.15 1.11 -5.05
N PHE A 191 13.22 1.29 -4.27
CA PHE A 191 13.28 0.84 -2.89
C PHE A 191 12.66 1.87 -1.95
N LEU A 192 11.97 1.38 -0.92
CA LEU A 192 11.64 2.23 0.22
C LEU A 192 12.95 2.59 0.94
N ALA A 193 13.16 3.87 1.23
CA ALA A 193 14.33 4.33 1.97
C ALA A 193 14.40 3.66 3.35
N ASP A 194 15.62 3.34 3.78
CA ASP A 194 15.85 2.69 5.06
C ASP A 194 15.42 3.61 6.21
N HIS A 195 14.75 3.00 7.19
CA HIS A 195 14.43 3.65 8.45
C HIS A 195 15.29 3.04 9.55
N THR A 196 15.65 3.85 10.54
CA THR A 196 16.34 3.37 11.74
C THR A 196 15.32 3.26 12.86
N LEU A 197 15.30 2.12 13.57
CA LEU A 197 14.40 1.95 14.72
C LEU A 197 14.67 3.05 15.77
N PRO A 198 13.63 3.73 16.30
CA PRO A 198 13.80 4.80 17.28
C PRO A 198 14.34 4.25 18.60
N VAL A 199 15.58 4.62 18.94
CA VAL A 199 16.28 4.19 20.17
C VAL A 199 16.90 5.36 20.95
N ALA A 200 16.68 6.59 20.48
CA ALA A 200 17.25 7.79 21.08
C ALA A 200 16.65 8.07 22.46
N THR A 201 17.38 8.81 23.29
CA THR A 201 17.02 9.06 24.70
C THR A 201 16.94 10.56 24.98
N GLY A 202 15.77 11.04 25.40
CA GLY A 202 15.54 12.43 25.80
C GLY A 202 15.00 12.49 27.23
N LEU A 203 15.55 13.35 28.09
CA LEU A 203 15.15 13.47 29.51
C LEU A 203 14.95 12.12 30.24
N ASN A 204 15.88 11.18 30.07
CA ASN A 204 15.85 9.82 30.62
C ASN A 204 14.70 8.92 30.12
N LYS A 205 14.00 9.34 29.08
CA LYS A 205 12.99 8.55 28.37
C LYS A 205 13.54 8.08 27.04
N THR A 206 13.12 6.90 26.61
CA THR A 206 13.67 6.17 25.47
C THR A 206 12.66 6.01 24.33
N GLY A 207 13.10 5.50 23.17
CA GLY A 207 12.24 5.13 22.05
C GLY A 207 11.95 6.27 21.07
N TYR A 208 12.73 7.35 21.09
CA TYR A 208 12.54 8.50 20.21
C TYR A 208 13.39 8.42 18.93
N HIS A 209 13.01 9.19 17.92
CA HIS A 209 13.79 9.34 16.68
C HIS A 209 15.13 10.05 16.92
N ALA A 210 15.16 10.96 17.89
CA ALA A 210 16.33 11.72 18.29
C ALA A 210 16.18 12.22 19.73
N ASP A 211 17.30 12.58 20.37
CA ASP A 211 17.31 13.10 21.74
C ASP A 211 16.56 14.44 21.86
N LEU A 212 16.58 15.26 20.79
CA LEU A 212 15.82 16.50 20.66
C LEU A 212 15.31 16.71 19.23
N ILE A 213 14.14 17.31 19.10
CA ILE A 213 13.60 17.76 17.81
C ILE A 213 14.34 19.00 17.30
N LYS A 214 14.73 18.97 16.02
CA LYS A 214 15.50 20.00 15.33
C LYS A 214 15.04 20.13 13.88
N ALA A 215 15.55 21.14 13.18
CA ALA A 215 15.22 21.39 11.78
C ALA A 215 15.57 20.24 10.84
N GLU A 216 16.55 19.40 11.18
CA GLU A 216 16.98 18.29 10.31
C GLU A 216 16.17 17.01 10.51
N ASN A 217 15.38 16.91 11.59
CA ASN A 217 14.71 15.66 11.99
C ASN A 217 13.22 15.82 12.34
N HIS A 218 12.67 17.04 12.33
CA HIS A 218 11.28 17.29 12.70
C HIS A 218 10.28 16.49 11.85
N THR A 219 10.60 16.26 10.57
CA THR A 219 9.74 15.48 9.67
C THR A 219 9.51 14.06 10.18
N LEU A 220 10.48 13.44 10.87
CA LEU A 220 10.31 12.13 11.50
C LEU A 220 9.24 12.14 12.59
N PHE A 221 9.22 13.19 13.42
CA PHE A 221 8.24 13.34 14.51
C PHE A 221 6.85 13.78 14.03
N GLU A 222 6.74 14.33 12.82
CA GLU A 222 5.48 14.71 12.20
C GLU A 222 4.85 13.58 11.38
N GLU A 223 5.69 12.69 10.84
CA GLU A 223 5.27 11.73 9.80
C GLU A 223 5.35 10.27 10.23
N ILE A 224 6.18 9.94 11.21
CA ILE A 224 6.45 8.55 11.59
C ILE A 224 6.19 8.41 13.09
N PRO A 225 5.12 7.72 13.52
CA PRO A 225 4.89 7.51 14.94
C PRO A 225 6.04 6.68 15.53
N SER A 226 6.48 7.04 16.74
CA SER A 226 7.51 6.30 17.47
C SER A 226 6.94 5.67 18.74
N LEU A 227 7.51 4.53 19.13
CA LEU A 227 7.13 3.84 20.36
C LEU A 227 7.45 4.67 21.62
N GLY A 228 8.44 5.57 21.55
CA GLY A 228 8.71 6.57 22.58
C GLY A 228 7.53 7.50 22.83
N ILE A 229 6.99 8.12 21.77
CA ILE A 229 5.84 9.01 21.89
C ILE A 229 4.61 8.24 22.39
N CYS A 230 4.28 7.11 21.76
CA CYS A 230 3.14 6.31 22.19
C CYS A 230 3.30 5.80 23.62
N GLY A 231 4.51 5.37 24.01
CA GLY A 231 4.82 4.90 25.36
C GLY A 231 4.62 5.99 26.42
N ASP A 232 5.05 7.22 26.18
CA ASP A 232 4.81 8.34 27.09
C ASP A 232 3.33 8.70 27.23
N VAL A 233 2.56 8.56 26.14
CA VAL A 233 1.09 8.71 26.18
C VAL A 233 0.46 7.63 27.04
N LEU A 234 0.92 6.37 26.93
CA LEU A 234 0.47 5.27 27.79
C LEU A 234 0.85 5.49 29.26
N MET A 235 2.06 5.98 29.54
CA MET A 235 2.44 6.35 30.92
C MET A 235 1.52 7.44 31.48
N ALA A 236 1.19 8.46 30.68
CA ALA A 236 0.27 9.52 31.09
C ALA A 236 -1.16 8.98 31.38
N LEU A 237 -1.59 7.91 30.70
CA LEU A 237 -2.86 7.21 31.00
C LEU A 237 -2.85 6.50 32.36
N THR A 238 -1.72 6.35 33.03
CA THR A 238 -1.70 5.77 34.40
C THR A 238 -1.85 6.84 35.49
N SER A 239 -1.84 8.13 35.10
CA SER A 239 -2.06 9.25 36.01
C SER A 239 -3.51 9.31 36.50
N GLU A 240 -3.70 9.61 37.78
CA GLU A 240 -5.02 9.79 38.39
C GLU A 240 -5.73 11.08 37.95
N THR A 241 -4.98 11.98 37.31
CA THR A 241 -5.41 13.32 36.91
C THR A 241 -5.26 13.51 35.40
N GLN A 242 -6.10 14.37 34.83
CA GLN A 242 -5.95 14.79 33.44
C GLN A 242 -4.56 15.42 33.26
N THR A 243 -3.74 14.79 32.41
CA THR A 243 -2.32 15.13 32.30
C THR A 243 -1.96 15.32 30.82
N THR A 244 -1.11 16.30 30.55
CA THR A 244 -0.46 16.41 29.23
C THR A 244 0.81 15.57 29.28
N PRO A 245 0.99 14.57 28.40
CA PRO A 245 2.22 13.79 28.34
C PRO A 245 3.44 14.68 28.18
N THR A 246 4.48 14.39 28.94
CA THR A 246 5.79 15.05 28.81
C THR A 246 6.67 14.22 27.90
N PHE A 247 7.19 14.82 26.84
CA PHE A 247 8.05 14.14 25.89
C PHE A 247 9.50 14.58 26.09
N GLY A 248 10.40 13.59 26.22
CA GLY A 248 11.80 13.83 26.47
C GLY A 248 12.56 14.51 25.33
N CYS A 249 12.01 14.43 24.11
CA CYS A 249 12.60 15.02 22.90
C CYS A 249 12.22 16.50 22.67
N LEU A 250 11.50 17.13 23.60
CA LEU A 250 11.09 18.53 23.52
C LEU A 250 11.92 19.41 24.45
N THR A 251 12.20 20.63 24.01
CA THR A 251 12.87 21.63 24.84
C THR A 251 11.92 22.18 25.89
N THR A 252 12.44 22.61 27.04
CA THR A 252 11.64 23.22 28.12
C THR A 252 10.74 24.34 27.59
N GLY A 253 9.44 24.27 27.90
CA GLY A 253 8.45 25.25 27.46
C GLY A 253 7.82 24.96 26.09
N GLN A 254 8.35 24.00 25.32
CA GLN A 254 7.67 23.50 24.13
C GLN A 254 6.56 22.52 24.52
N VAL A 255 5.43 22.58 23.80
CA VAL A 255 4.28 21.72 24.03
C VAL A 255 3.84 21.13 22.71
N ALA A 256 3.77 19.80 22.61
CA ALA A 256 3.27 19.13 21.42
C ALA A 256 1.76 19.41 21.20
N ASN A 257 1.33 19.34 19.95
CA ASN A 257 -0.07 19.36 19.54
C ASN A 257 -0.41 18.08 18.73
N ALA A 258 -1.63 17.96 18.21
CA ALA A 258 -2.11 16.77 17.51
C ALA A 258 -1.43 16.48 16.15
N ASN A 259 -0.53 17.34 15.66
CA ASN A 259 0.31 17.08 14.49
C ASN A 259 1.58 16.28 14.85
N PHE A 260 1.86 16.08 16.14
CA PHE A 260 2.96 15.24 16.60
C PHE A 260 2.55 13.76 16.48
N ALA A 261 3.27 12.98 15.67
CA ALA A 261 2.87 11.64 15.27
C ALA A 261 2.75 10.69 16.48
N GLY A 262 1.57 10.08 16.65
CA GLY A 262 1.27 9.19 17.78
C GLY A 262 0.74 9.91 19.03
N TYR A 263 0.50 11.23 18.97
CA TYR A 263 -0.06 12.01 20.07
C TYR A 263 -1.42 12.64 19.74
N TYR A 264 -2.41 12.40 20.60
CA TYR A 264 -3.81 12.82 20.40
C TYR A 264 -4.23 14.08 21.15
N GLY A 265 -3.30 14.75 21.85
CA GLY A 265 -3.64 15.83 22.76
C GLY A 265 -3.79 15.36 24.22
N VAL A 266 -4.41 16.19 25.05
CA VAL A 266 -4.47 15.98 26.50
C VAL A 266 -5.12 14.64 26.82
N VAL A 267 -4.44 13.84 27.65
CA VAL A 267 -4.95 12.55 28.11
C VAL A 267 -5.95 12.81 29.22
N HIS A 268 -7.22 12.52 28.94
CA HIS A 268 -8.30 12.59 29.93
C HIS A 268 -8.15 11.47 30.97
N LYS A 269 -8.75 11.67 32.15
CA LYS A 269 -8.76 10.66 33.21
C LYS A 269 -9.31 9.33 32.64
N PRO A 270 -8.48 8.29 32.50
CA PRO A 270 -8.92 7.03 31.95
C PRO A 270 -9.74 6.27 32.99
N LYS A 271 -10.42 5.22 32.52
CA LYS A 271 -11.09 4.28 33.41
C LYS A 271 -10.04 3.53 34.23
N GLU A 272 -10.34 3.26 35.49
CA GLU A 272 -9.43 2.58 36.41
C GLU A 272 -8.96 1.23 35.84
N GLU A 273 -9.83 0.54 35.11
CA GLU A 273 -9.51 -0.73 34.46
C GLU A 273 -8.33 -0.61 33.47
N ILE A 274 -8.23 0.48 32.70
CA ILE A 274 -7.12 0.72 31.76
C ILE A 274 -5.81 0.93 32.52
N LYS A 275 -5.85 1.68 33.62
CA LYS A 275 -4.68 1.88 34.49
C LYS A 275 -4.18 0.55 35.02
N LEU A 276 -5.06 -0.28 35.60
CA LEU A 276 -4.70 -1.60 36.11
C LEU A 276 -4.12 -2.52 35.03
N VAL A 277 -4.68 -2.47 33.82
CA VAL A 277 -4.16 -3.23 32.67
C VAL A 277 -2.74 -2.76 32.32
N LEU A 278 -2.49 -1.46 32.20
CA LEU A 278 -1.16 -0.92 31.89
C LEU A 278 -0.13 -1.24 32.99
N GLU A 279 -0.52 -1.09 34.25
CA GLU A 279 0.33 -1.43 35.42
C GLU A 279 0.69 -2.92 35.43
N SER A 280 -0.22 -3.81 35.01
CA SER A 280 0.05 -5.26 34.90
C SER A 280 1.16 -5.59 33.89
N PHE A 281 1.41 -4.69 32.93
CA PHE A 281 2.51 -4.80 31.96
C PHE A 281 3.77 -4.03 32.38
N GLY A 282 3.80 -3.48 33.60
CA GLY A 282 4.90 -2.67 34.11
C GLY A 282 4.98 -1.29 33.45
N ILE A 283 3.83 -0.71 33.12
CA ILE A 283 3.72 0.67 32.60
C ILE A 283 3.03 1.49 33.67
N ASP A 284 3.71 2.50 34.19
CA ASP A 284 3.19 3.44 35.18
C ASP A 284 3.65 4.87 34.86
N THR A 285 3.41 5.82 35.76
CA THR A 285 3.74 7.24 35.54
C THR A 285 5.25 7.54 35.48
N VAL A 286 6.09 6.62 35.98
CA VAL A 286 7.54 6.77 36.15
C VAL A 286 8.32 5.73 35.36
N SER A 287 7.76 4.52 35.20
CA SER A 287 8.43 3.38 34.59
C SER A 287 7.67 2.81 33.39
N PHE A 288 8.42 2.24 32.46
CA PHE A 288 7.89 1.50 31.33
C PHE A 288 8.77 0.30 31.09
N ARG A 289 8.24 -0.89 31.33
CA ARG A 289 8.95 -2.14 31.08
C ARG A 289 9.13 -2.34 29.58
N GLU A 290 10.38 -2.51 29.17
CA GLU A 290 10.75 -2.79 27.79
C GLU A 290 11.29 -4.22 27.67
N ASN A 291 10.92 -4.92 26.59
CA ASN A 291 11.52 -6.20 26.21
C ASN A 291 12.87 -6.00 25.49
N ILE A 292 13.03 -4.87 24.79
CA ILE A 292 14.25 -4.51 24.07
C ILE A 292 14.68 -3.14 24.55
N ALA A 293 15.91 -3.06 25.08
CA ALA A 293 16.40 -1.85 25.73
C ALA A 293 16.34 -0.62 24.80
N LYS A 294 15.81 0.49 25.33
CA LYS A 294 15.69 1.80 24.70
C LYS A 294 14.68 1.93 23.56
N THR A 295 13.88 0.90 23.27
CA THR A 295 12.95 0.89 22.13
C THR A 295 11.50 1.18 22.49
N ARG A 296 11.14 1.10 23.79
CA ARG A 296 9.76 1.06 24.27
C ARG A 296 8.91 -0.08 23.73
N VAL A 297 9.52 -1.16 23.25
CA VAL A 297 8.80 -2.38 22.85
C VAL A 297 8.37 -3.16 24.10
N ASN A 298 7.07 -3.44 24.23
CA ASN A 298 6.47 -4.25 25.29
C ASN A 298 5.61 -5.34 24.63
N LEU A 299 6.17 -6.53 24.50
CA LEU A 299 5.56 -7.67 23.82
C LEU A 299 4.26 -8.10 24.50
N ASN A 300 4.19 -8.05 25.84
CA ASN A 300 3.02 -8.47 26.58
C ASN A 300 1.81 -7.58 26.26
N LEU A 301 2.02 -6.26 26.15
CA LEU A 301 0.97 -5.33 25.72
C LEU A 301 0.59 -5.55 24.26
N ILE A 302 1.56 -5.80 23.38
CA ILE A 302 1.29 -6.12 21.96
C ILE A 302 0.41 -7.37 21.85
N GLN A 303 0.75 -8.43 22.59
CA GLN A 303 -0.01 -9.68 22.61
C GLN A 303 -1.41 -9.47 23.19
N TYR A 304 -1.53 -8.71 24.29
CA TYR A 304 -2.82 -8.38 24.89
C TYR A 304 -3.77 -7.70 23.90
N VAL A 305 -3.28 -6.71 23.15
CA VAL A 305 -4.07 -6.02 22.13
C VAL A 305 -4.43 -6.98 21.00
N SER A 306 -3.49 -7.78 20.51
CA SER A 306 -3.74 -8.83 19.51
C SER A 306 -4.85 -9.80 19.95
N ASP A 307 -4.76 -10.34 21.17
CA ASP A 307 -5.73 -11.30 21.73
C ASP A 307 -7.11 -10.66 21.96
N TYR A 308 -7.15 -9.38 22.31
CA TYR A 308 -8.40 -8.63 22.38
C TYR A 308 -9.03 -8.50 21.00
N LEU A 309 -8.25 -8.10 19.99
CA LEU A 309 -8.71 -7.93 18.61
C LEU A 309 -9.21 -9.25 18.01
N GLN A 310 -8.58 -10.38 18.32
CA GLN A 310 -9.00 -11.71 17.87
C GLN A 310 -10.48 -12.01 18.19
N LYS A 311 -10.97 -11.53 19.33
CA LYS A 311 -12.34 -11.78 19.81
C LYS A 311 -13.38 -10.89 19.11
N GLN A 312 -12.93 -9.85 18.41
CA GLN A 312 -13.78 -8.88 17.76
C GLN A 312 -14.20 -9.37 16.37
N THR A 313 -15.45 -9.08 15.99
CA THR A 313 -16.03 -9.45 14.69
C THR A 313 -16.40 -8.25 13.82
N THR A 314 -16.15 -7.04 14.32
CA THR A 314 -16.40 -5.77 13.61
C THR A 314 -15.70 -5.73 12.26
N PHE A 315 -14.46 -6.19 12.21
CA PHE A 315 -13.67 -6.31 10.98
C PHE A 315 -13.26 -7.75 10.75
N ARG A 316 -12.96 -8.10 9.49
CA ARG A 316 -12.12 -9.26 9.23
C ARG A 316 -10.76 -9.05 9.90
N ASN A 317 -10.36 -9.98 10.76
CA ASN A 317 -9.03 -10.00 11.35
C ASN A 317 -8.12 -10.91 10.53
N GLU A 318 -6.96 -10.38 10.15
CA GLU A 318 -5.91 -11.15 9.49
C GLU A 318 -4.93 -11.66 10.56
N LYS A 319 -4.56 -12.93 10.46
CA LYS A 319 -3.49 -13.53 11.25
C LYS A 319 -2.17 -13.29 10.54
N VAL A 320 -1.34 -12.43 11.11
CA VAL A 320 -0.15 -11.89 10.47
C VAL A 320 1.08 -12.36 11.22
N VAL A 321 1.90 -13.16 10.54
CA VAL A 321 3.29 -13.39 10.92
C VAL A 321 4.12 -12.41 10.11
N MET A 322 4.71 -11.41 10.77
CA MET A 322 5.35 -10.28 10.08
C MET A 322 6.50 -10.73 9.19
N SER A 323 7.27 -11.73 9.61
CA SER A 323 8.40 -12.29 8.84
C SER A 323 7.99 -12.85 7.47
N ASN A 324 6.72 -13.25 7.30
CA ASN A 324 6.19 -13.84 6.07
C ASN A 324 5.73 -12.80 5.03
N LEU A 325 5.69 -11.51 5.37
CA LEU A 325 5.30 -10.48 4.40
C LEU A 325 6.40 -10.27 3.35
N THR A 326 6.05 -9.93 2.12
CA THR A 326 7.03 -9.65 1.05
C THR A 326 7.63 -8.25 1.22
N SER A 327 8.82 -7.97 0.69
CA SER A 327 9.38 -6.60 0.65
C SER A 327 8.58 -5.67 -0.26
N ASP A 328 7.77 -6.24 -1.16
CA ASP A 328 6.92 -5.50 -2.09
C ASP A 328 5.85 -4.68 -1.38
N GLY A 329 5.67 -3.45 -1.86
CA GLY A 329 4.60 -2.53 -1.50
C GLY A 329 3.74 -2.19 -2.71
N ASP A 330 2.82 -1.24 -2.53
CA ASP A 330 1.83 -0.86 -3.54
C ASP A 330 2.18 0.48 -4.24
N SER A 331 1.76 0.64 -5.50
CA SER A 331 2.00 1.87 -6.28
C SER A 331 1.29 3.10 -5.73
N VAL A 332 0.35 2.94 -4.80
CA VAL A 332 -0.24 4.03 -4.01
C VAL A 332 0.81 4.90 -3.32
N GLN A 333 1.99 4.35 -2.99
CA GLN A 333 3.13 5.08 -2.42
C GLN A 333 3.71 6.16 -3.33
N PHE A 334 3.35 6.18 -4.62
CA PHE A 334 3.75 7.21 -5.59
C PHE A 334 2.63 8.19 -5.95
N ILE A 335 1.43 8.04 -5.37
CA ILE A 335 0.32 8.97 -5.60
C ILE A 335 0.44 10.13 -4.61
N ARG A 336 0.79 11.31 -5.12
CA ARG A 336 0.89 12.53 -4.33
C ARG A 336 -0.49 13.05 -3.99
N THR A 337 -0.76 13.33 -2.72
CA THR A 337 -2.04 13.93 -2.30
C THR A 337 -1.81 15.40 -1.96
N GLN A 338 -2.21 16.28 -2.88
CA GLN A 338 -1.97 17.71 -2.78
C GLN A 338 -3.16 18.43 -2.16
N PRO A 339 -3.00 19.22 -1.07
CA PRO A 339 -4.07 20.05 -0.54
C PRO A 339 -4.65 20.99 -1.60
N THR A 340 -5.97 21.19 -1.58
CA THR A 340 -6.66 22.10 -2.48
C THR A 340 -7.11 23.37 -1.76
N ALA A 341 -7.40 24.43 -2.53
CA ALA A 341 -7.93 25.69 -2.03
C ALA A 341 -9.34 25.56 -1.42
N GLU A 342 -10.01 24.41 -1.58
CA GLU A 342 -11.30 24.12 -0.96
C GLU A 342 -11.19 24.00 0.57
N THR A 343 -9.98 23.76 1.10
CA THR A 343 -9.72 23.82 2.54
C THR A 343 -9.64 25.29 3.00
N VAL A 344 -10.76 25.83 3.47
CA VAL A 344 -10.83 27.23 3.94
C VAL A 344 -10.47 27.36 5.42
N ASN A 345 -10.79 26.36 6.24
CA ASN A 345 -10.55 26.42 7.69
C ASN A 345 -9.05 26.25 7.99
N LYS A 346 -8.45 27.29 8.57
CA LYS A 346 -7.02 27.31 8.96
C LYS A 346 -6.68 26.27 10.03
N MET A 347 -7.65 25.92 10.88
CA MET A 347 -7.48 24.95 11.96
C MET A 347 -7.56 23.50 11.49
N THR A 348 -7.91 23.25 10.23
CA THR A 348 -7.97 21.87 9.70
C THR A 348 -6.58 21.25 9.66
N LYS A 349 -6.39 20.20 10.45
CA LYS A 349 -5.17 19.36 10.47
C LYS A 349 -4.80 18.96 9.05
N TRP A 350 -3.51 18.97 8.73
CA TRP A 350 -3.04 18.67 7.36
C TRP A 350 -3.45 17.29 6.84
N THR A 351 -3.60 16.30 7.74
CA THR A 351 -4.12 14.95 7.46
C THR A 351 -5.61 14.91 7.13
N ASP A 352 -6.34 15.99 7.38
CA ASP A 352 -7.81 16.02 7.31
C ASP A 352 -8.31 16.96 6.20
N LYS A 353 -7.37 17.57 5.46
CA LYS A 353 -7.65 18.53 4.40
C LYS A 353 -8.41 17.90 3.23
N VAL A 354 -9.03 18.78 2.44
CA VAL A 354 -9.45 18.44 1.08
C VAL A 354 -8.20 18.37 0.22
N VAL A 355 -7.98 17.21 -0.39
CA VAL A 355 -6.80 16.92 -1.20
C VAL A 355 -7.20 16.43 -2.58
N ARG A 356 -6.27 16.58 -3.52
CA ARG A 356 -6.33 16.02 -4.86
C ARG A 356 -5.19 15.02 -5.03
N PRO A 357 -5.49 13.72 -5.13
CA PRO A 357 -4.53 12.72 -5.56
C PRO A 357 -4.08 12.97 -7.00
N VAL A 358 -2.77 12.95 -7.22
CA VAL A 358 -2.14 13.15 -8.53
C VAL A 358 -1.02 12.13 -8.74
N SER A 359 -0.91 11.61 -9.96
CA SER A 359 0.10 10.60 -10.33
C SER A 359 0.71 10.89 -11.70
N THR A 360 1.93 10.41 -11.90
CA THR A 360 2.57 10.33 -13.22
C THR A 360 1.97 9.21 -14.04
N ASN A 361 1.62 8.09 -13.39
CA ASN A 361 1.18 6.88 -14.07
C ASN A 361 -0.34 6.80 -14.09
N ALA A 362 -0.87 6.10 -15.11
CA ALA A 362 -2.28 5.75 -15.20
C ALA A 362 -2.59 4.64 -14.19
N GLU A 363 -2.71 5.00 -12.92
CA GLU A 363 -3.09 4.08 -11.86
C GLU A 363 -4.59 3.78 -11.89
N SER A 364 -4.98 2.64 -11.31
CA SER A 364 -6.39 2.25 -11.24
C SER A 364 -7.17 3.20 -10.31
N ILE A 365 -8.49 3.27 -10.51
CA ILE A 365 -9.40 3.99 -9.60
C ILE A 365 -9.25 3.49 -8.16
N THR A 366 -9.05 2.18 -7.97
CA THR A 366 -8.83 1.57 -6.66
C THR A 366 -7.55 2.09 -6.00
N THR A 367 -6.45 2.20 -6.76
CA THR A 367 -5.18 2.73 -6.26
C THR A 367 -5.30 4.21 -5.87
N PHE A 368 -5.96 5.03 -6.71
CA PHE A 368 -6.29 6.41 -6.35
C PHE A 368 -7.20 6.48 -5.10
N GLY A 369 -8.19 5.60 -4.99
CA GLY A 369 -9.02 5.47 -3.79
C GLY A 369 -8.21 5.13 -2.54
N ALA A 370 -7.27 4.19 -2.64
CA ALA A 370 -6.39 3.79 -1.54
C ALA A 370 -5.45 4.91 -1.10
N SER A 371 -5.09 5.85 -1.98
CA SER A 371 -4.24 7.01 -1.62
C SER A 371 -4.88 7.93 -0.58
N TYR A 372 -6.22 7.99 -0.56
CA TYR A 372 -6.96 8.72 0.47
C TYR A 372 -6.89 8.06 1.85
N MET A 373 -6.77 6.74 1.91
CA MET A 373 -6.64 6.02 3.20
C MET A 373 -5.19 5.98 3.66
N THR A 374 -4.23 5.83 2.75
CA THR A 374 -2.82 5.64 3.09
C THR A 374 -2.10 6.96 3.35
N GLY A 375 -2.31 7.96 2.49
CA GLY A 375 -1.71 9.29 2.63
C GLY A 375 -0.18 9.31 2.60
N PHE A 376 0.46 8.31 1.97
CA PHE A 376 1.92 8.16 2.00
C PHE A 376 2.68 9.37 1.43
N GLN A 377 2.09 10.05 0.44
CA GLN A 377 2.67 11.22 -0.20
C GLN A 377 1.82 12.48 0.03
N LEU A 378 1.32 12.65 1.26
CA LEU A 378 0.53 13.83 1.64
C LEU A 378 1.40 15.08 1.81
N TYR A 379 1.07 16.13 1.07
CA TYR A 379 1.81 17.40 1.10
C TYR A 379 1.35 18.29 2.25
N LYS A 380 2.33 18.89 2.94
CA LYS A 380 2.13 19.94 3.93
C LYS A 380 2.10 21.28 3.22
N GLU A 381 0.93 21.90 3.15
CA GLU A 381 0.76 23.27 2.67
C GLU A 381 0.08 24.13 3.72
N ALA A 382 0.48 25.40 3.75
CA ALA A 382 -0.12 26.41 4.62
C ALA A 382 -1.57 26.69 4.21
N THR A 383 -2.44 26.97 5.17
CA THR A 383 -3.80 27.43 4.89
C THR A 383 -3.88 28.95 5.05
N GLY A 384 -3.95 29.68 3.93
CA GLY A 384 -3.99 31.15 3.98
C GLY A 384 -2.76 31.76 4.67
N GLY A 385 -1.58 31.20 4.38
CA GLY A 385 -0.28 31.62 4.96
C GLY A 385 0.02 31.07 6.36
N ASP A 386 -0.93 30.37 6.99
CA ASP A 386 -0.75 29.79 8.32
C ASP A 386 -0.20 28.36 8.23
N HIS A 387 0.91 28.11 8.92
CA HIS A 387 1.61 26.81 8.97
C HIS A 387 1.28 25.98 10.22
N THR A 388 0.45 26.50 11.13
CA THR A 388 0.05 25.80 12.37
C THR A 388 -0.73 24.51 12.09
N ASN A 389 -1.30 24.37 10.89
CA ASN A 389 -2.09 23.22 10.47
C ASN A 389 -1.28 21.92 10.31
N TRP A 390 0.04 22.01 10.17
CA TRP A 390 0.94 20.84 10.11
C TRP A 390 2.09 20.89 11.13
N TYR A 391 2.41 22.06 11.67
CA TYR A 391 3.47 22.19 12.67
C TYR A 391 3.15 21.40 13.96
N PRO A 392 4.07 20.58 14.49
CA PRO A 392 3.81 19.63 15.59
C PRO A 392 3.76 20.25 16.98
N LEU A 393 4.21 21.50 17.14
CA LEU A 393 4.30 22.16 18.44
C LEU A 393 3.31 23.32 18.54
N LYS A 394 2.92 23.69 19.75
CA LYS A 394 2.14 24.91 19.99
C LYS A 394 3.00 26.13 19.67
N VAL A 395 2.53 26.96 18.75
CA VAL A 395 3.19 28.22 18.39
C VAL A 395 2.92 29.25 19.49
N THR A 396 3.99 29.87 19.98
CA THR A 396 3.94 30.98 20.93
C THR A 396 4.87 32.10 20.46
N ALA A 397 4.75 33.30 21.03
CA ALA A 397 5.69 34.39 20.72
C ALA A 397 7.16 34.02 21.03
N SER A 398 7.38 33.17 22.04
CA SER A 398 8.70 32.66 22.42
C SER A 398 9.18 31.46 21.57
N ASN A 399 8.26 30.76 20.90
CA ASN A 399 8.54 29.60 20.06
C ASN A 399 7.78 29.71 18.73
N PRO A 400 8.21 30.63 17.82
CA PRO A 400 7.66 30.71 16.47
C PRO A 400 8.04 29.48 15.65
N ILE A 401 7.35 29.27 14.52
CA ILE A 401 7.71 28.23 13.55
C ILE A 401 9.03 28.65 12.88
N PRO A 402 10.10 27.83 12.92
CA PRO A 402 11.36 28.20 12.27
C PRO A 402 11.24 28.17 10.74
N ASP A 403 11.88 29.14 10.06
CA ASP A 403 11.86 29.22 8.59
C ASP A 403 12.43 27.97 7.91
N GLU A 404 13.45 27.36 8.52
CA GLU A 404 14.06 26.12 8.04
C GLU A 404 13.03 24.98 7.96
N TRP A 405 12.15 24.87 8.97
CA TRP A 405 11.10 23.84 9.01
C TRP A 405 10.07 24.08 7.90
N ILE A 406 9.78 25.34 7.58
CA ILE A 406 8.89 25.69 6.47
C ILE A 406 9.55 25.29 5.14
N ALA A 407 10.85 25.54 4.99
CA ALA A 407 11.60 25.26 3.76
C ALA A 407 11.67 23.75 3.45
N ASN A 408 11.87 22.88 4.44
CA ASN A 408 12.05 21.45 4.25
C ASN A 408 10.82 20.58 4.60
N ARG A 409 9.66 21.16 4.97
CA ARG A 409 8.43 20.43 5.35
C ARG A 409 8.01 19.26 4.45
N ASN A 410 8.33 19.30 3.16
CA ASN A 410 7.97 18.31 2.15
C ASN A 410 9.21 17.57 1.57
N GLU A 411 10.37 17.60 2.22
CA GLU A 411 11.59 16.93 1.75
C GLU A 411 11.37 15.43 1.50
N ASN A 412 10.55 14.77 2.33
CA ASN A 412 10.20 13.36 2.22
C ASN A 412 9.18 13.07 1.10
N ARG A 413 8.72 14.08 0.35
CA ARG A 413 7.78 13.96 -0.78
C ARG A 413 8.45 14.09 -2.14
N ILE A 414 9.78 14.18 -2.14
CA ILE A 414 10.56 14.19 -3.37
C ILE A 414 10.61 12.75 -3.89
N LEU A 415 9.84 12.50 -4.95
CA LEU A 415 9.87 11.21 -5.64
C LEU A 415 11.03 11.14 -6.63
N PRO A 416 11.49 9.92 -7.00
CA PRO A 416 12.55 9.75 -7.99
C PRO A 416 12.26 10.45 -9.32
N PRO A 417 13.30 10.78 -10.11
CA PRO A 417 13.13 11.39 -11.42
C PRO A 417 12.14 10.62 -12.29
N GLY A 418 11.25 11.35 -12.96
CA GLY A 418 10.16 10.77 -13.75
C GLY A 418 8.81 10.76 -13.03
N PHE A 419 8.77 10.67 -11.69
CA PHE A 419 7.52 10.62 -10.92
C PHE A 419 6.96 12.01 -10.53
N ASN A 420 7.66 13.07 -10.90
CA ASN A 420 7.30 14.45 -10.55
C ASN A 420 6.26 15.09 -11.48
N ILE A 421 5.84 14.42 -12.55
CA ILE A 421 4.92 14.97 -13.55
C ILE A 421 3.47 14.65 -13.17
N ASN A 422 2.63 15.67 -13.04
CA ASN A 422 1.19 15.48 -12.83
C ASN A 422 0.50 15.16 -14.17
N ARG A 423 0.27 13.88 -14.45
CA ARG A 423 -0.42 13.45 -15.68
C ARG A 423 -1.88 13.04 -15.43
N PHE A 424 -2.12 12.38 -14.32
CA PHE A 424 -3.43 11.87 -13.94
C PHE A 424 -3.81 12.41 -12.57
N ASN A 425 -5.10 12.71 -12.37
CA ASN A 425 -5.62 13.13 -11.09
C ASN A 425 -6.97 12.46 -10.80
N ALA A 426 -7.29 12.35 -9.52
CA ALA A 426 -8.64 12.05 -9.07
C ALA A 426 -9.39 13.35 -8.75
N ILE A 427 -10.70 13.26 -8.52
CA ILE A 427 -11.49 14.36 -7.96
C ILE A 427 -10.91 14.79 -6.61
N SER A 428 -11.09 16.06 -6.22
CA SER A 428 -10.75 16.51 -4.86
C SER A 428 -11.72 15.90 -3.83
N ASP A 429 -11.23 15.51 -2.66
CA ASP A 429 -12.09 15.16 -1.52
C ASP A 429 -11.36 15.29 -0.18
N SER A 430 -12.09 15.30 0.93
CA SER A 430 -11.53 15.27 2.28
C SER A 430 -10.85 13.93 2.56
N GLN A 431 -9.56 14.01 2.91
CA GLN A 431 -8.72 12.85 3.24
C GLN A 431 -9.32 12.03 4.39
N VAL A 432 -9.73 12.70 5.48
CA VAL A 432 -10.32 12.04 6.65
C VAL A 432 -11.69 11.44 6.33
N ASN A 433 -12.56 12.14 5.60
CA ASN A 433 -13.88 11.60 5.25
C ASN A 433 -13.76 10.38 4.35
N ARG A 434 -12.83 10.39 3.40
CA ARG A 434 -12.56 9.23 2.54
C ARG A 434 -11.93 8.08 3.30
N THR A 435 -10.97 8.35 4.18
CA THR A 435 -10.41 7.35 5.11
C THR A 435 -11.55 6.68 5.88
N ASN A 436 -12.42 7.46 6.52
CA ASN A 436 -13.53 6.96 7.32
C ASN A 436 -14.52 6.15 6.48
N ALA A 437 -14.88 6.64 5.30
CA ALA A 437 -15.77 5.93 4.39
C ALA A 437 -15.20 4.59 3.91
N ILE A 438 -13.88 4.52 3.66
CA ILE A 438 -13.20 3.29 3.24
C ILE A 438 -13.16 2.29 4.40
N VAL A 439 -12.73 2.71 5.60
CA VAL A 439 -12.69 1.84 6.79
C VAL A 439 -14.08 1.30 7.12
N ARG A 440 -15.13 2.15 7.10
CA ARG A 440 -16.50 1.73 7.38
C ARG A 440 -17.04 0.69 6.38
N ARG A 441 -16.58 0.71 5.13
CA ARG A 441 -16.95 -0.29 4.13
C ARG A 441 -16.31 -1.67 4.38
N MET A 442 -15.31 -1.74 5.25
CA MET A 442 -14.67 -2.98 5.67
C MET A 442 -15.27 -3.56 6.95
N ILE A 443 -16.27 -2.90 7.55
CA ILE A 443 -17.02 -3.44 8.69
C ILE A 443 -17.83 -4.66 8.21
N THR A 444 -17.60 -5.80 8.85
CA THR A 444 -18.23 -7.09 8.54
C THR A 444 -19.35 -7.46 9.50
N SER A 445 -19.43 -6.81 10.67
CA SER A 445 -20.53 -7.05 11.60
C SER A 445 -21.87 -6.69 10.95
N LEU A 446 -22.83 -7.61 11.02
CA LEU A 446 -24.21 -7.36 10.61
C LEU A 446 -24.78 -6.32 11.57
N ARG A 447 -25.19 -5.16 11.03
CA ARG A 447 -26.01 -4.21 11.80
C ARG A 447 -27.39 -4.75 12.08
#